data_AF-A0A7U9SUP6-F1
#
_entry.id   AF-A0A7U9SUP6-F1
#
_cell.length_a   1.000
_cell.length_b   1.000
_cell.length_c   1.000
_cell.angle_alpha   90.00
_cell.angle_beta   90.00
_cell.angle_gamma   90.00
#
_symmetry.space_group_name_H-M   'P 1'
#
loop_
_entity.id
_entity.type
_entity.pdbx_description
1 polymer ?
#
loop_
_entity_poly.entity_id
_entity_poly.type
_entity_poly.pdbx_seq_one_letter_code
_entity_poly.pdbx_strand_id
1 'polypeptide(L)'
;MAGTEATIQSETYTKVIRQMNPDAVVIGKPCPLFVPLVEEGFAKHRITEEVIDIYLSDMQKTDIDTMILGCTHYPLLRSGIRAYFGEKVHIVNPAYETAMDLKKILAKNGTENRSGQPAAYEFYVSDAAEKFTRFANGILTYDVAATRLVNIEEY
;
A
#
# COMPACT_ATOMS: atom_id res chain seq x y z
N MET A 1 -6.35 -11.29 0.76
CA MET A 1 -5.38 -10.18 0.82
C MET A 1 -4.17 -10.50 -0.04
N ALA A 2 -3.61 -9.48 -0.69
CA ALA A 2 -2.32 -9.57 -1.37
C ALA A 2 -1.28 -8.81 -0.54
N GLY A 3 -0.10 -9.39 -0.31
CA GLY A 3 0.96 -8.74 0.48
C GLY A 3 2.35 -9.28 0.14
N THR A 4 3.37 -8.78 0.86
CA THR A 4 4.71 -9.37 0.79
C THR A 4 4.72 -10.74 1.48
N GLU A 5 5.71 -11.56 1.18
CA GLU A 5 5.89 -12.86 1.85
C GLU A 5 5.90 -12.73 3.38
N ALA A 6 6.68 -11.78 3.89
CA ALA A 6 6.75 -11.50 5.33
C ALA A 6 5.39 -11.11 5.92
N THR A 7 4.63 -10.24 5.24
CA THR A 7 3.29 -9.83 5.71
C THR A 7 2.34 -11.03 5.76
N ILE A 8 2.31 -11.85 4.71
CA ILE A 8 1.42 -13.01 4.65
C ILE A 8 1.82 -14.07 5.69
N GLN A 9 3.12 -14.35 5.83
CA GLN A 9 3.64 -15.33 6.78
C GLN A 9 3.43 -14.92 8.24
N SER A 10 3.40 -13.61 8.55
CA SER A 10 3.14 -13.14 9.92
C SER A 10 1.72 -13.49 10.43
N GLU A 11 0.79 -13.71 9.51
CA GLU A 11 -0.64 -13.89 9.75
C GLU A 11 -1.30 -12.74 10.53
N THR A 12 -0.66 -11.57 10.61
CA THR A 12 -1.14 -10.46 11.45
C THR A 12 -2.56 -10.03 11.05
N TYR A 13 -2.80 -9.84 9.75
CA TYR A 13 -4.13 -9.52 9.23
C TYR A 13 -5.16 -10.61 9.56
N THR A 14 -4.82 -11.88 9.33
CA THR A 14 -5.70 -13.02 9.63
C THR A 14 -6.11 -13.03 11.10
N LYS A 15 -5.15 -12.83 12.01
CA LYS A 15 -5.39 -12.79 13.46
C LYS A 15 -6.31 -11.64 13.83
N VAL A 16 -6.01 -10.43 13.38
CA VAL A 16 -6.81 -9.23 13.71
C VAL A 16 -8.22 -9.31 13.14
N ILE A 17 -8.37 -9.75 11.89
CA ILE A 17 -9.71 -9.90 11.27
C ILE A 17 -10.53 -10.94 12.03
N ARG A 18 -9.95 -12.09 12.39
CA ARG A 18 -10.65 -13.14 13.14
C ARG A 18 -11.00 -12.75 14.57
N GLN A 19 -10.22 -11.85 15.19
CA GLN A 19 -10.59 -11.28 16.49
C GLN A 19 -11.86 -10.43 16.41
N MET A 20 -12.09 -9.76 15.26
CA MET A 20 -13.29 -8.93 15.04
C MET A 20 -14.47 -9.75 14.50
N ASN A 21 -14.18 -10.74 13.66
CA ASN A 21 -15.15 -11.66 13.08
C ASN A 21 -14.56 -13.09 13.00
N PRO A 22 -14.85 -13.95 13.98
CA PRO A 22 -14.29 -15.31 14.05
C PRO A 22 -14.60 -16.18 12.82
N ASP A 23 -15.73 -15.93 12.16
CA ASP A 23 -16.20 -16.71 11.00
C ASP A 23 -15.59 -16.22 9.68
N ALA A 24 -14.81 -15.12 9.70
CA ALA A 24 -14.18 -14.59 8.50
C ALA A 24 -13.13 -15.56 7.92
N VAL A 25 -13.31 -15.89 6.64
CA VAL A 25 -12.32 -16.66 5.86
C VAL A 25 -11.30 -15.69 5.26
N VAL A 26 -10.06 -15.75 5.75
CA VAL A 26 -8.97 -14.89 5.28
C VAL A 26 -8.01 -15.71 4.43
N ILE A 27 -7.89 -15.35 3.16
CA ILE A 27 -6.95 -15.95 2.20
C ILE A 27 -5.81 -14.97 1.98
N GLY A 28 -4.57 -15.38 2.26
CA GLY A 28 -3.36 -14.60 2.00
C GLY A 28 -2.64 -15.07 0.74
N LYS A 29 -2.28 -14.16 -0.17
CA LYS A 29 -1.41 -14.44 -1.32
C LYS A 29 -0.17 -13.55 -1.27
N PRO A 30 1.04 -14.14 -1.23
CA PRO A 30 2.27 -13.38 -1.42
C PRO A 30 2.42 -13.01 -2.90
N CYS A 31 2.72 -11.74 -3.17
CA CYS A 31 2.92 -11.21 -4.53
C CYS A 31 4.28 -10.50 -4.66
N PRO A 32 5.42 -11.22 -4.52
CA PRO A 32 6.74 -10.59 -4.42
C PRO A 32 7.11 -9.74 -5.64
N LEU A 33 6.66 -10.08 -6.85
CA LEU A 33 6.98 -9.28 -8.05
C LEU A 33 6.21 -7.96 -8.16
N PHE A 34 5.15 -7.73 -7.37
CA PHE A 34 4.41 -6.48 -7.46
C PHE A 34 5.23 -5.26 -7.04
N VAL A 35 6.12 -5.40 -6.05
CA VAL A 35 6.99 -4.29 -5.59
C VAL A 35 7.97 -3.87 -6.69
N PRO A 36 8.84 -4.75 -7.23
CA PRO A 36 9.79 -4.35 -8.25
C PRO A 36 9.10 -3.84 -9.53
N LEU A 37 7.96 -4.41 -9.93
CA LEU A 37 7.19 -3.89 -11.08
C LEU A 37 6.75 -2.43 -10.87
N VAL A 38 6.34 -2.09 -9.65
CA VAL A 38 5.95 -0.71 -9.31
C VAL A 38 7.17 0.21 -9.29
N GLU A 39 8.27 -0.21 -8.67
CA GLU A 39 9.50 0.60 -8.59
C GLU A 39 10.13 0.87 -9.96
N GLU A 40 10.03 -0.08 -10.89
CA GLU A 40 10.52 0.05 -12.27
C GLU A 40 9.54 0.80 -13.20
N GLY A 41 8.44 1.34 -12.65
CA GLY A 41 7.46 2.11 -13.42
C GLY A 41 6.56 1.26 -14.33
N PHE A 42 6.52 -0.05 -14.13
CA PHE A 42 5.73 -0.99 -14.93
C PHE A 42 4.30 -1.16 -14.43
N ALA A 43 3.82 -0.36 -13.48
CA ALA A 43 2.48 -0.49 -12.90
C ALA A 43 1.31 -0.56 -13.93
N LYS A 44 1.47 0.05 -15.11
CA LYS A 44 0.48 0.03 -16.22
C LYS A 44 0.96 -0.78 -17.44
N HIS A 45 2.06 -1.51 -17.32
CA HIS A 45 2.65 -2.28 -18.40
C HIS A 45 1.96 -3.64 -18.52
N ARG A 46 1.87 -4.19 -19.75
CA ARG A 46 1.23 -5.49 -20.01
C ARG A 46 1.82 -6.62 -19.17
N ILE A 47 3.13 -6.59 -18.89
CA ILE A 47 3.77 -7.59 -18.02
C ILE A 47 3.12 -7.66 -16.63
N THR A 48 2.65 -6.54 -16.11
CA THR A 48 2.01 -6.47 -14.80
C THR A 48 0.61 -7.09 -14.82
N GLU A 49 -0.10 -7.01 -15.95
CA GLU A 49 -1.38 -7.71 -16.13
C GLU A 49 -1.19 -9.23 -16.06
N GLU A 50 -0.18 -9.76 -16.74
CA GLU A 50 0.17 -11.19 -16.72
C GLU A 50 0.59 -11.64 -15.30
N VAL A 51 1.38 -10.82 -14.59
CA VAL A 51 1.81 -11.14 -13.21
C VAL A 51 0.64 -11.06 -12.23
N ILE A 52 -0.32 -10.16 -12.44
CA ILE A 52 -1.58 -10.13 -11.67
C ILE A 52 -2.33 -11.45 -11.87
N ASP A 53 -2.49 -11.92 -13.11
CA ASP A 53 -3.17 -13.19 -13.39
C ASP A 53 -2.48 -14.38 -12.72
N ILE A 54 -1.15 -14.49 -12.86
CA ILE A 54 -0.35 -15.56 -12.25
C ILE A 54 -0.58 -15.62 -10.73
N TYR A 55 -0.56 -14.49 -10.03
CA TYR A 55 -0.74 -14.50 -8.58
C TYR A 55 -2.20 -14.69 -8.15
N LEU A 56 -3.14 -14.09 -8.87
CA LEU A 56 -4.51 -13.91 -8.38
C LEU A 56 -5.53 -14.85 -9.04
N SER A 57 -5.14 -15.65 -10.03
CA SER A 57 -6.01 -16.64 -10.70
C SER A 57 -6.67 -17.64 -9.76
N ASP A 58 -5.95 -18.12 -8.74
CA ASP A 58 -6.55 -19.01 -7.75
C ASP A 58 -7.58 -18.29 -6.87
N MET A 59 -7.42 -16.98 -6.64
CA MET A 59 -8.40 -16.20 -5.90
C MET A 59 -9.67 -15.93 -6.72
N GLN A 60 -9.59 -15.84 -8.05
CA GLN A 60 -10.79 -15.74 -8.89
C GLN A 60 -11.70 -16.97 -8.79
N LYS A 61 -11.13 -18.14 -8.48
CA LYS A 61 -11.88 -19.39 -8.29
C LYS A 61 -12.57 -19.48 -6.93
N THR A 62 -12.43 -18.46 -6.09
CA THR A 62 -13.02 -18.39 -4.75
C THR A 62 -14.13 -17.34 -4.70
N ASP A 63 -14.87 -17.32 -3.60
CA ASP A 63 -15.92 -16.34 -3.33
C ASP A 63 -15.42 -15.12 -2.55
N ILE A 64 -14.16 -14.71 -2.74
CA ILE A 64 -13.71 -13.46 -2.15
C ILE A 64 -14.58 -12.30 -2.64
N ASP A 65 -15.06 -11.50 -1.71
CA ASP A 65 -15.79 -10.26 -1.95
C ASP A 65 -14.93 -9.02 -1.69
N THR A 66 -13.79 -9.19 -1.02
CA THR A 66 -12.95 -8.11 -0.53
C THR A 66 -11.47 -8.47 -0.64
N MET A 67 -10.67 -7.54 -1.16
CA MET A 67 -9.22 -7.66 -1.23
C MET A 67 -8.53 -6.46 -0.58
N ILE A 68 -7.77 -6.76 0.48
CA ILE A 68 -6.83 -5.82 1.11
C ILE A 68 -5.53 -5.78 0.31
N LEU A 69 -5.11 -4.57 -0.07
CA LEU A 69 -3.80 -4.27 -0.64
C LEU A 69 -2.77 -4.10 0.50
N GLY A 70 -2.21 -5.21 0.99
CA GLY A 70 -1.41 -5.28 2.21
C GLY A 70 0.04 -4.80 2.11
N CYS A 71 0.42 -4.14 1.02
CA CYS A 71 1.74 -3.53 0.83
C CYS A 71 1.56 -2.10 0.33
N THR A 72 2.42 -1.18 0.78
CA THR A 72 2.38 0.26 0.45
C THR A 72 2.49 0.55 -1.05
N HIS A 73 3.08 -0.36 -1.83
CA HIS A 73 3.21 -0.23 -3.29
C HIS A 73 1.93 -0.60 -4.05
N TYR A 74 1.11 -1.49 -3.50
CA TYR A 74 0.00 -2.13 -4.24
C TYR A 74 -1.16 -1.18 -4.59
N PRO A 75 -1.42 -0.07 -3.87
CA PRO A 75 -2.37 0.94 -4.35
C PRO A 75 -2.10 1.45 -5.76
N LEU A 76 -0.84 1.44 -6.21
CA LEU A 76 -0.47 1.83 -7.58
C LEU A 76 -0.90 0.79 -8.64
N LEU A 77 -1.15 -0.44 -8.23
CA LEU A 77 -1.69 -1.53 -9.06
C LEU A 77 -3.21 -1.63 -8.99
N ARG A 78 -3.87 -0.79 -8.19
CA ARG A 78 -5.32 -0.88 -7.90
C ARG A 78 -6.17 -0.92 -9.16
N SER A 79 -5.83 -0.13 -10.19
CA SER A 79 -6.59 -0.13 -11.45
C SER A 79 -6.50 -1.47 -12.18
N GLY A 80 -5.30 -2.06 -12.25
CA GLY A 80 -5.09 -3.37 -12.88
C GLY A 80 -5.78 -4.49 -12.12
N ILE A 81 -5.63 -4.50 -10.79
CA ILE A 81 -6.29 -5.49 -9.91
C ILE A 81 -7.83 -5.35 -10.00
N ARG A 82 -8.36 -4.13 -10.04
CA ARG A 82 -9.81 -3.90 -10.20
C ARG A 82 -10.29 -4.34 -11.59
N ALA A 83 -9.52 -4.08 -12.64
CA ALA A 83 -9.87 -4.57 -13.99
C ALA A 83 -9.90 -6.12 -14.02
N TYR A 84 -8.98 -6.75 -13.30
CA TYR A 84 -8.88 -8.21 -13.22
C TYR A 84 -10.05 -8.87 -12.47
N PHE A 85 -10.51 -8.31 -11.34
CA PHE A 85 -11.63 -8.87 -10.58
C PHE A 85 -13.01 -8.30 -10.96
N GLY A 86 -13.04 -7.20 -11.71
CA GLY A 86 -14.26 -6.44 -11.97
C GLY A 86 -14.85 -5.82 -10.70
N GLU A 87 -16.17 -5.61 -10.70
CA GLU A 87 -16.90 -5.01 -9.57
C GLU A 87 -17.25 -6.01 -8.47
N LYS A 88 -16.97 -7.30 -8.66
CA LYS A 88 -17.28 -8.37 -7.69
C LYS A 88 -16.49 -8.22 -6.39
N VAL A 89 -15.27 -7.66 -6.46
CA VAL A 89 -14.35 -7.57 -5.32
C VAL A 89 -14.11 -6.13 -4.91
N HIS A 90 -14.46 -5.81 -3.67
CA HIS A 90 -14.16 -4.54 -3.03
C HIS A 90 -12.65 -4.44 -2.71
N ILE A 91 -11.98 -3.43 -3.28
CA ILE A 91 -10.54 -3.23 -3.06
C ILE A 91 -10.30 -2.21 -1.94
N VAL A 92 -9.67 -2.67 -0.86
CA VAL A 92 -9.35 -1.87 0.33
C VAL A 92 -7.90 -1.38 0.28
N ASN A 93 -7.71 -0.08 0.48
CA ASN A 93 -6.39 0.54 0.64
C ASN A 93 -6.15 0.92 2.12
N PRO A 94 -5.31 0.19 2.86
CA PRO A 94 -5.03 0.48 4.27
C PRO A 94 -4.48 1.89 4.51
N ALA A 95 -3.76 2.49 3.55
CA ALA A 95 -3.15 3.81 3.75
C ALA A 95 -4.19 4.92 3.96
N TYR A 96 -5.33 4.83 3.23
CA TYR A 96 -6.42 5.78 3.39
C TYR A 96 -7.06 5.66 4.77
N GLU A 97 -7.35 4.43 5.20
CA GLU A 97 -7.94 4.17 6.53
C GLU A 97 -7.00 4.64 7.65
N THR A 98 -5.70 4.36 7.54
CA THR A 98 -4.67 4.85 8.49
C THR A 98 -4.67 6.37 8.59
N ALA A 99 -4.75 7.10 7.47
CA ALA A 99 -4.78 8.56 7.49
C ALA A 99 -6.07 9.11 8.15
N MET A 100 -7.21 8.47 7.89
CA MET A 100 -8.49 8.82 8.50
C MET A 100 -8.50 8.53 10.01
N ASP A 101 -7.89 7.45 10.46
CA ASP A 101 -7.76 7.13 11.88
C ASP A 101 -6.81 8.09 12.60
N LEU A 102 -5.68 8.46 11.98
CA LEU A 102 -4.80 9.50 12.52
C LEU A 102 -5.56 10.82 12.72
N LYS A 103 -6.38 11.24 11.74
CA LYS A 103 -7.21 12.45 11.86
C LYS A 103 -8.12 12.39 13.09
N LYS A 104 -8.79 11.25 13.33
CA LYS A 104 -9.65 11.06 14.51
C LYS A 104 -8.85 11.15 15.81
N ILE A 105 -7.66 10.54 15.86
CA ILE A 105 -6.78 10.57 17.04
C ILE A 105 -6.33 12.00 17.34
N LEU A 106 -5.88 12.76 16.33
CA LEU A 106 -5.47 14.16 16.51
C LEU A 106 -6.62 15.03 17.02
N ALA A 107 -7.82 14.86 16.45
CA ALA A 107 -9.02 15.60 16.89
C ALA A 107 -9.40 15.26 18.34
N LYS A 108 -9.39 13.98 18.70
CA LYS A 108 -9.70 13.51 20.06
C LYS A 108 -8.71 14.07 21.09
N ASN A 109 -7.43 14.17 20.73
CA ASN A 109 -6.38 14.65 21.62
C ASN A 109 -6.23 16.18 21.61
N GLY A 110 -6.95 16.90 20.74
CA GLY A 110 -6.80 18.34 20.59
C GLY A 110 -5.44 18.76 20.02
N THR A 111 -4.75 17.88 19.30
CA THR A 111 -3.41 18.10 18.74
C THR A 111 -3.41 18.38 17.24
N GLU A 112 -4.57 18.73 16.68
CA GLU A 112 -4.68 19.13 15.28
C GLU A 112 -3.99 20.48 15.04
N ASN A 113 -3.25 20.58 13.93
CA ASN A 113 -2.78 21.88 13.47
C ASN A 113 -3.95 22.68 12.87
N ARG A 114 -4.33 23.77 13.55
CA ARG A 114 -5.41 24.68 13.14
C ARG A 114 -4.91 26.06 12.69
N SER A 115 -3.60 26.21 12.51
CA SER A 115 -2.96 27.50 12.19
C SER A 115 -3.32 28.07 10.81
N GLY A 116 -3.80 27.23 9.88
CA GLY A 116 -4.07 27.60 8.50
C GLY A 116 -2.81 27.87 7.66
N GLN A 117 -1.62 27.67 8.24
CA GLN A 117 -0.36 27.81 7.52
C GLN A 117 -0.19 26.66 6.50
N PRO A 118 0.48 26.91 5.36
CA PRO A 118 0.86 25.84 4.45
C PRO A 118 1.60 24.72 5.17
N ALA A 119 1.27 23.46 4.86
CA ALA A 119 1.98 22.32 5.40
C ALA A 119 3.41 22.30 4.84
N ALA A 120 4.39 22.07 5.72
CA ALA A 120 5.75 21.77 5.34
C ALA A 120 5.94 20.25 5.28
N TYR A 121 6.49 19.76 4.17
CA TYR A 121 6.82 18.35 3.99
C TYR A 121 8.33 18.21 3.83
N GLU A 122 8.94 17.38 4.66
CA GLU A 122 10.36 17.05 4.58
C GLU A 122 10.50 15.53 4.45
N PHE A 123 11.37 15.10 3.53
CA PHE A 123 11.61 13.70 3.23
C PHE A 123 13.06 13.36 3.58
N TYR A 124 13.23 12.35 4.42
CA TYR A 124 14.52 11.84 4.85
C TYR A 124 14.63 10.39 4.43
N VAL A 125 15.78 10.01 3.86
CA VAL A 125 16.05 8.63 3.40
C VAL A 125 17.42 8.18 3.88
N SER A 126 17.60 6.88 4.12
CA SER A 126 18.88 6.31 4.51
C SER A 126 19.80 6.02 3.33
N ASP A 127 19.26 5.92 2.11
CA ASP A 127 20.01 5.68 0.89
C ASP A 127 19.22 6.16 -0.35
N ALA A 128 19.88 6.20 -1.51
CA ALA A 128 19.28 6.37 -2.83
C ALA A 128 18.31 7.56 -2.97
N ALA A 129 18.67 8.70 -2.38
CA ALA A 129 17.88 9.95 -2.38
C ALA A 129 17.34 10.32 -3.77
N GLU A 130 18.16 10.26 -4.81
CA GLU A 130 17.71 10.57 -6.17
C GLU A 130 16.67 9.57 -6.69
N LYS A 131 16.86 8.26 -6.46
CA LYS A 131 15.89 7.23 -6.88
C LYS A 131 14.57 7.45 -6.16
N PHE A 132 14.60 7.72 -4.85
CA PHE A 132 13.41 8.02 -4.08
C PHE A 132 12.70 9.28 -4.59
N THR A 133 13.42 10.39 -4.80
CA THR A 133 12.83 11.65 -5.31
C THR A 133 12.11 11.42 -6.64
N ARG A 134 12.75 10.70 -7.58
CA ARG A 134 12.14 10.36 -8.87
C ARG A 134 10.87 9.53 -8.71
N PHE A 135 10.91 8.50 -7.86
CA PHE A 135 9.75 7.65 -7.59
C PHE A 135 8.62 8.42 -6.92
N ALA A 136 8.92 9.20 -5.88
CA ALA A 136 7.97 10.00 -5.13
C ALA A 136 7.25 11.02 -6.03
N ASN A 137 7.99 11.73 -6.89
CA ASN A 137 7.40 12.64 -7.89
C ASN A 137 6.57 11.94 -8.96
N GLY A 138 6.75 10.64 -9.16
CA GLY A 138 5.90 9.83 -10.04
C GLY A 138 4.54 9.47 -9.41
N ILE A 139 4.38 9.57 -8.09
CA ILE A 139 3.20 9.04 -7.37
C ILE A 139 2.49 10.07 -6.48
N LEU A 140 3.19 11.12 -6.04
CA LEU A 140 2.63 12.18 -5.21
C LEU A 140 2.04 13.30 -6.08
N THR A 141 1.04 13.99 -5.55
CA THR A 141 0.39 15.12 -6.23
C THR A 141 1.14 16.45 -6.06
N TYR A 142 2.19 16.47 -5.25
CA TYR A 142 3.02 17.65 -5.00
C TYR A 142 4.48 17.32 -5.25
N ASP A 143 5.26 18.36 -5.58
CA ASP A 143 6.67 18.23 -5.93
C ASP A 143 7.53 18.01 -4.68
N VAL A 144 8.26 16.90 -4.67
CA VAL A 144 9.31 16.60 -3.72
C VAL A 144 10.59 17.24 -4.24
N ALA A 145 10.81 18.50 -3.86
CA ALA A 145 11.94 19.30 -4.38
C ALA A 145 13.32 18.69 -4.05
N ALA A 146 13.48 18.12 -2.86
CA ALA A 146 14.70 17.43 -2.46
C ALA A 146 14.43 16.45 -1.31
N THR A 147 15.17 15.36 -1.27
CA THR A 147 15.21 14.41 -0.16
C THR A 147 16.57 14.49 0.53
N ARG A 148 16.56 14.44 1.87
CA ARG A 148 17.77 14.55 2.69
C ARG A 148 18.27 13.15 3.03
N LEU A 149 19.51 12.85 2.62
CA LEU A 149 20.18 11.62 3.04
C LEU A 149 20.56 11.73 4.52
N VAL A 150 20.20 10.73 5.31
CA VAL A 150 20.51 10.66 6.75
C VAL A 150 21.26 9.36 7.05
N ASN A 151 22.35 9.47 7.82
CA ASN A 151 23.06 8.30 8.31
C ASN A 151 22.36 7.78 9.57
N ILE A 152 21.65 6.66 9.42
CA ILE A 152 20.92 6.04 10.53
C ILE A 152 21.84 5.23 11.46
N GLU A 153 23.07 4.92 11.06
CA GLU A 153 24.04 4.18 11.90
C GLU A 153 24.69 5.07 12.97
N GLU A 154 24.47 6.39 12.90
CA GLU A 154 24.95 7.36 13.89
C GLU A 154 24.00 7.52 15.10
N TYR A 155 22.90 6.76 15.16
CA TYR A 155 21.87 6.78 16.21
C TYR A 155 21.67 5.40 16.86
#